data_AF-A0A1G0K552-F1
#
_entry.id   AF-A0A1G0K552-F1
#
_cell.length_a   1.000
_cell.length_b   1.000
_cell.length_c   1.000
_cell.angle_alpha   90.00
_cell.angle_beta   90.00
_cell.angle_gamma   90.00
#
_symmetry.space_group_name_H-M   'P 1'
#
loop_
_entity.id
_entity.type
_entity.pdbx_description
1 polymer ?
#
loop_
_entity_poly.entity_id
_entity_poly.type
_entity_poly.pdbx_seq_one_letter_code
_entity_poly.pdbx_strand_id
1 'polypeptide(L)'
;MNQNDTPDWLRSHLQALPAEIPPARDLWPDIARRLDRPGHSRWMPAAVAASVLISVTATWFTWQVFEQQRRDAAALLAAQQLLQEIRQPYLPVRAEFEAQWPTLRAQLEPDTAAVVERNLEIIHKANAELARALERQPDSPVLRQLLRQTMTQEVDVYQRAAAAGRPPI
;
A
#
# COMPACT_ATOMS: atom_id res chain seq x y z
N MET A 1 -18.10 24.27 -60.07
CA MET A 1 -19.04 23.62 -61.01
C MET A 1 -20.45 23.82 -60.46
N ASN A 2 -21.29 24.49 -61.23
CA ASN A 2 -22.55 25.12 -60.81
C ASN A 2 -23.70 24.12 -60.59
N GLN A 3 -24.48 24.32 -59.53
CA GLN A 3 -25.72 23.58 -59.21
C GLN A 3 -26.98 24.15 -59.91
N ASN A 4 -26.85 24.80 -61.08
CA ASN A 4 -27.93 25.64 -61.62
C ASN A 4 -28.62 25.17 -62.92
N ASP A 5 -28.34 23.97 -63.42
CA ASP A 5 -29.02 23.47 -64.63
C ASP A 5 -30.27 22.65 -64.28
N THR A 6 -31.19 23.25 -63.51
CA THR A 6 -32.56 22.73 -63.46
C THR A 6 -33.34 23.36 -64.62
N PRO A 7 -33.82 22.58 -65.61
CA PRO A 7 -34.55 23.11 -66.75
C PRO A 7 -35.80 23.89 -66.32
N ASP A 8 -36.07 25.03 -66.96
CA ASP A 8 -37.16 25.93 -66.55
C ASP A 8 -38.55 25.26 -66.57
N TRP A 9 -38.77 24.26 -67.43
CA TRP A 9 -40.01 23.48 -67.46
C TRP A 9 -40.28 22.71 -66.16
N LEU A 10 -39.21 22.29 -65.47
CA LEU A 10 -39.29 21.59 -64.19
C LEU A 10 -39.65 22.56 -63.06
N ARG A 11 -39.10 23.78 -63.09
CA ARG A 11 -39.43 24.83 -62.11
C ARG A 11 -40.89 25.26 -62.22
N SER A 12 -41.41 25.43 -63.44
CA SER A 12 -42.82 25.77 -63.65
C SER A 12 -43.77 24.66 -63.17
N HIS A 13 -43.42 23.39 -63.36
CA HIS A 13 -44.23 22.29 -62.82
C HIS A 13 -44.18 22.22 -61.30
N LEU A 14 -43.03 22.48 -60.68
CA LEU A 14 -42.88 22.51 -59.22
C LEU A 14 -43.65 23.65 -58.56
N GLN A 15 -43.76 24.80 -59.21
CA GLN A 15 -44.56 25.93 -58.71
C GLN A 15 -46.07 25.71 -58.88
N ALA A 16 -46.49 24.82 -59.78
CA ALA A 16 -47.90 24.46 -59.97
C ALA A 16 -48.39 23.40 -58.98
N LEU A 17 -47.49 22.78 -58.20
CA LEU A 17 -47.87 21.89 -57.11
C LEU A 17 -48.40 22.70 -55.93
N PRO A 18 -49.57 22.37 -55.36
CA PRO A 18 -50.05 23.02 -54.15
C PRO A 18 -49.02 22.82 -53.03
N ALA A 19 -48.49 23.93 -52.53
CA ALA A 19 -47.60 23.92 -51.38
C ALA A 19 -48.41 23.50 -50.15
N GLU A 20 -47.90 22.48 -49.46
CA GLU A 20 -48.34 22.01 -48.14
C GLU A 20 -49.70 21.29 -48.09
N ILE A 21 -49.65 19.98 -48.33
CA ILE A 21 -50.53 19.06 -47.60
C ILE A 21 -49.79 18.76 -46.28
N PRO A 22 -50.23 19.28 -45.12
CA PRO A 22 -49.66 18.81 -43.85
C PRO A 22 -49.89 17.30 -43.79
N PRO A 23 -48.87 16.47 -43.49
CA PRO A 23 -49.11 15.05 -43.34
C PRO A 23 -50.17 14.89 -42.26
N ALA A 24 -51.33 14.32 -42.62
CA ALA A 24 -52.27 13.85 -41.62
C ALA A 24 -51.46 12.95 -40.69
N ARG A 25 -51.62 13.13 -39.37
CA ARG A 25 -51.04 12.21 -38.38
C ARG A 25 -51.63 10.82 -38.62
N ASP A 26 -51.06 10.09 -39.57
CA ASP A 26 -51.41 8.71 -39.87
C ASP A 26 -50.64 7.80 -38.90
N LEU A 27 -50.73 8.16 -37.63
CA LEU A 27 -50.34 7.27 -36.56
C LEU A 27 -51.51 6.31 -36.43
N TRP A 28 -51.28 5.04 -36.73
CA TRP A 28 -52.25 3.99 -36.43
C TRP A 28 -52.78 4.20 -35.00
N PRO A 29 -54.10 4.07 -34.77
CA PRO A 29 -54.72 4.44 -33.49
C PRO A 29 -54.06 3.78 -32.27
N ASP A 30 -53.47 2.60 -32.46
CA ASP A 30 -52.72 1.88 -31.43
C ASP A 30 -51.34 2.47 -31.13
N ILE A 31 -50.66 3.04 -32.12
CA ILE A 31 -49.34 3.65 -31.96
C ILE A 31 -49.50 5.06 -31.36
N ALA A 32 -50.48 5.84 -31.84
CA ALA A 32 -50.84 7.13 -31.27
C ALA A 32 -51.12 7.01 -29.76
N ARG A 33 -51.95 6.01 -29.37
CA ARG A 33 -52.27 5.72 -27.96
C ARG A 33 -51.09 5.28 -27.11
N ARG A 34 -50.02 4.75 -27.72
CA ARG A 34 -48.80 4.32 -27.00
C ARG A 34 -47.80 5.46 -26.82
N LEU A 35 -47.68 6.34 -27.81
CA LEU A 35 -46.79 7.50 -27.77
C LEU A 35 -47.32 8.61 -26.85
N ASP A 36 -48.64 8.78 -26.76
CA ASP A 36 -49.28 9.76 -25.85
C ASP A 36 -49.23 9.36 -24.37
N ARG A 37 -48.72 8.17 -24.04
CA ARG A 37 -48.45 7.78 -22.65
C ARG A 37 -47.03 8.19 -22.30
N PRO A 38 -46.83 9.24 -21.47
CA PRO A 38 -45.51 9.49 -20.96
C PRO A 38 -45.14 8.31 -20.05
N GLY A 39 -44.21 7.48 -20.53
CA GLY A 39 -43.72 6.31 -19.83
C GLY A 39 -42.87 6.73 -18.64
N HIS A 40 -43.47 7.28 -17.60
CA HIS A 40 -42.80 7.56 -16.34
C HIS A 40 -42.49 6.21 -15.69
N SER A 41 -41.29 5.70 -15.97
CA SER A 41 -40.79 4.49 -15.34
C SER A 41 -40.74 4.74 -13.84
N ARG A 42 -41.69 4.15 -13.10
CA ARG A 42 -41.79 4.24 -11.63
C ARG A 42 -40.52 3.75 -10.91
N TRP A 43 -39.60 3.13 -11.65
CA TRP A 43 -38.33 2.61 -11.19
C TRP A 43 -37.19 3.62 -11.30
N MET A 44 -37.32 4.69 -12.11
CA MET A 44 -36.29 5.74 -12.20
C MET A 44 -35.88 6.32 -10.84
N PRO A 45 -36.80 6.75 -9.94
CA PRO A 45 -36.39 7.30 -8.65
C PRO A 45 -35.68 6.25 -7.78
N ALA A 46 -36.10 4.98 -7.86
CA ALA A 46 -35.43 3.88 -7.14
C ALA A 46 -34.02 3.61 -7.69
N ALA A 47 -33.82 3.65 -9.00
CA ALA A 47 -32.52 3.47 -9.64
C ALA A 47 -31.54 4.61 -9.31
N VAL A 48 -32.04 5.85 -9.26
CA VAL A 48 -31.24 7.03 -8.85
C VAL A 48 -30.88 6.94 -7.36
N ALA A 49 -31.81 6.56 -6.49
CA ALA A 49 -31.52 6.36 -5.07
C ALA A 49 -30.49 5.24 -4.84
N ALA A 50 -30.60 4.14 -5.57
CA ALA A 50 -29.67 3.02 -5.50
C ALA A 50 -28.25 3.42 -5.94
N SER A 51 -28.11 4.20 -7.03
CA SER A 51 -26.78 4.64 -7.49
C SER A 51 -26.10 5.62 -6.53
N VAL A 52 -26.87 6.49 -5.87
CA VAL A 52 -26.36 7.37 -4.81
C VAL A 52 -25.89 6.54 -3.61
N LEU A 53 -26.69 5.58 -3.15
CA LEU A 53 -26.31 4.69 -2.04
C LEU A 53 -25.04 3.89 -2.35
N ILE A 54 -24.91 3.35 -3.56
CA ILE A 54 -23.70 2.64 -4.00
C ILE A 54 -22.49 3.58 -3.99
N SER A 55 -22.63 4.80 -4.51
CA SER A 55 -21.53 5.77 -4.54
C SER A 55 -21.05 6.16 -3.13
N VAL A 56 -22.00 6.38 -2.21
CA VAL A 56 -21.68 6.73 -0.81
C VAL A 56 -20.99 5.57 -0.10
N THR A 57 -21.51 4.35 -0.24
CA THR A 57 -20.91 3.16 0.39
C THR A 57 -19.55 2.82 -0.19
N ALA A 58 -19.36 2.97 -1.51
CA ALA A 58 -18.05 2.77 -2.16
C ALA A 58 -17.02 3.80 -1.68
N THR A 59 -17.41 5.07 -1.55
CA THR A 59 -16.54 6.13 -1.04
C THR A 59 -16.16 5.87 0.42
N TRP A 60 -17.14 5.49 1.24
CA TRP A 60 -16.93 5.15 2.65
C TRP A 60 -15.98 3.97 2.81
N PHE A 61 -16.19 2.90 2.05
CA PHE A 61 -15.34 1.71 2.08
C PHE A 61 -13.91 2.04 1.61
N THR A 62 -13.76 2.82 0.53
CA THR A 62 -12.46 3.29 0.05
C THR A 62 -11.72 4.11 1.11
N TRP A 63 -12.44 5.00 1.81
CA TRP A 63 -11.88 5.78 2.91
C TRP A 63 -11.40 4.89 4.05
N GLN A 64 -12.19 3.88 4.45
CA GLN A 64 -11.82 2.95 5.52
C GLN A 64 -10.55 2.15 5.16
N VAL A 65 -10.44 1.64 3.94
CA VAL A 65 -9.25 0.92 3.47
C VAL A 65 -8.03 1.83 3.47
N PHE A 66 -8.18 3.06 2.99
CA PHE A 66 -7.08 4.03 2.96
C PHE A 66 -6.60 4.42 4.38
N GLU A 67 -7.54 4.63 5.30
CA GLU A 67 -7.22 4.93 6.70
C GLU A 67 -6.54 3.73 7.39
N GLN A 68 -6.97 2.51 7.11
CA GLN A 68 -6.30 1.31 7.60
C GLN A 68 -4.87 1.19 7.07
N GLN A 69 -4.65 1.40 5.77
CA GLN A 69 -3.32 1.41 5.17
C GLN A 69 -2.40 2.48 5.80
N ARG A 70 -2.94 3.67 6.09
CA ARG A 70 -2.19 4.73 6.78
C ARG A 70 -1.76 4.31 8.19
N ARG A 71 -2.64 3.66 8.95
CA ARG A 71 -2.34 3.16 10.29
C ARG A 71 -1.28 2.06 10.26
N ASP A 72 -1.39 1.12 9.32
CA ASP A 72 -0.42 0.05 9.14
C ASP A 72 0.97 0.61 8.77
N ALA A 73 1.02 1.58 7.85
CA ALA A 73 2.26 2.27 7.49
C ALA A 73 2.86 3.04 8.68
N ALA A 74 2.04 3.73 9.45
CA ALA A 74 2.49 4.44 10.65
C ALA A 74 3.01 3.47 11.72
N ALA A 75 2.35 2.33 11.92
CA ALA A 75 2.79 1.28 12.86
C ALA A 75 4.13 0.67 12.44
N LEU A 76 4.33 0.42 11.14
CA LEU A 76 5.60 -0.07 10.61
C LEU A 76 6.72 0.94 10.83
N LEU A 77 6.49 2.22 10.56
CA LEU A 77 7.47 3.29 10.81
C LEU A 77 7.81 3.41 12.29
N ALA A 78 6.81 3.34 13.17
CA ALA A 78 7.02 3.36 14.61
C ALA A 78 7.84 2.14 15.08
N ALA A 79 7.57 0.95 14.55
CA ALA A 79 8.35 -0.25 14.85
C ALA A 79 9.81 -0.11 14.40
N GLN A 80 10.06 0.46 13.22
CA GLN A 80 11.41 0.71 12.73
C GLN A 80 12.16 1.74 13.59
N GLN A 81 11.50 2.83 13.98
CA GLN A 81 12.07 3.84 14.86
C GLN A 81 12.43 3.26 16.23
N LEU A 82 11.54 2.46 16.82
CA LEU A 82 11.79 1.75 18.07
C LEU A 82 12.99 0.81 17.96
N LEU A 83 13.08 0.02 16.89
CA LEU A 83 14.22 -0.86 16.66
C LEU A 83 15.53 -0.09 16.50
N GLN A 84 15.48 1.05 15.81
CA GLN A 84 16.64 1.92 15.66
C GLN A 84 17.08 2.51 17.00
N GLU A 85 16.14 2.97 17.82
CA GLU A 85 16.40 3.48 19.17
C GLU A 85 17.06 2.41 20.05
N ILE A 86 16.54 1.18 20.03
CA ILE A 86 17.12 0.06 20.80
C ILE A 86 18.53 -0.28 20.31
N ARG A 87 18.78 -0.25 18.99
CA ARG A 87 20.07 -0.63 18.38
C ARG A 87 21.15 0.44 18.50
N GLN A 88 20.78 1.71 18.44
CA GLN A 88 21.70 2.84 18.35
C GLN A 88 22.85 2.78 19.37
N PRO A 89 22.60 2.52 20.67
CA PRO A 89 23.67 2.47 21.68
C PRO A 89 24.72 1.38 21.43
N TYR A 90 24.37 0.31 20.72
CA TYR A 90 25.19 -0.89 20.56
C TYR A 90 25.98 -0.91 19.24
N LEU A 91 25.54 -0.15 18.23
CA LEU A 91 26.18 -0.13 16.90
C LEU A 91 27.67 0.28 16.94
N PRO A 92 28.08 1.32 17.70
CA PRO A 92 29.49 1.70 17.76
C PRO A 92 30.38 0.61 18.37
N VAL A 93 29.90 -0.02 19.46
CA VAL A 93 30.63 -1.09 20.16
C VAL A 93 30.82 -2.31 19.27
N ARG A 94 29.78 -2.68 18.51
CA ARG A 94 29.87 -3.76 17.54
C ARG A 94 30.85 -3.46 16.42
N ALA A 95 30.77 -2.27 15.82
CA ALA A 95 31.67 -1.87 14.73
C ALA A 95 33.13 -1.84 15.20
N GLU A 96 33.38 -1.36 16.42
CA GLU A 96 34.71 -1.37 17.03
C GLU A 96 35.22 -2.80 17.24
N PHE A 97 34.40 -3.69 17.80
CA PHE A 97 34.77 -5.09 17.99
C PHE A 97 35.05 -5.79 16.65
N GLU A 98 34.20 -5.62 15.65
CA GLU A 98 34.38 -6.21 14.32
C GLU A 98 35.71 -5.76 13.68
N ALA A 99 36.10 -4.50 13.87
CA ALA A 99 37.39 -3.99 13.40
C ALA A 99 38.59 -4.58 14.17
N GLN A 100 38.45 -4.83 15.47
CA GLN A 100 39.50 -5.38 16.33
C GLN A 100 39.58 -6.92 16.28
N TRP A 101 38.52 -7.58 15.85
CA TRP A 101 38.37 -9.04 15.92
C TRP A 101 39.51 -9.81 15.23
N PRO A 102 39.99 -9.46 14.01
CA PRO A 102 41.08 -10.20 13.37
C PRO A 102 42.35 -10.24 14.23
N THR A 103 42.67 -9.12 14.89
CA THR A 103 43.84 -8.98 15.75
C THR A 103 43.65 -9.72 17.07
N LEU A 104 42.48 -9.62 17.69
CA LEU A 104 42.15 -10.36 18.92
C LEU A 104 42.14 -11.87 18.68
N ARG A 105 41.53 -12.32 17.59
CA ARG A 105 41.47 -13.72 17.18
C ARG A 105 42.85 -14.34 17.02
N ALA A 106 43.81 -13.59 16.48
CA ALA A 106 45.19 -14.06 16.32
C ALA A 106 45.95 -14.22 17.66
N GLN A 107 45.48 -13.56 18.72
CA GLN A 107 46.07 -13.61 20.07
C GLN A 107 45.40 -14.69 20.95
N LEU A 108 44.19 -15.13 20.59
CA LEU A 108 43.44 -16.16 21.30
C LEU A 108 43.89 -17.56 20.86
N GLU A 109 43.75 -18.52 21.78
CA GLU A 109 43.81 -19.94 21.42
C GLU A 109 42.70 -20.28 20.39
N PRO A 110 42.97 -21.11 19.36
CA PRO A 110 41.99 -21.43 18.32
C PRO A 110 40.64 -21.92 18.84
N ASP A 111 40.66 -22.78 19.87
CA ASP A 111 39.44 -23.32 20.49
C ASP A 111 38.64 -22.24 21.21
N THR A 112 39.32 -21.31 21.88
CA THR A 112 38.69 -20.15 22.55
C THR A 112 38.05 -19.23 21.51
N ALA A 113 38.75 -18.92 20.42
CA ALA A 113 38.21 -18.10 19.34
C ALA A 113 36.96 -18.74 18.72
N ALA A 114 36.98 -20.06 18.48
CA ALA A 114 35.83 -20.79 17.93
C ALA A 114 34.60 -20.73 18.85
N VAL A 115 34.78 -20.84 20.17
CA VAL A 115 33.69 -20.71 21.14
C VAL A 115 33.09 -19.30 21.13
N VAL A 116 33.92 -18.26 21.05
CA VAL A 116 33.45 -16.87 20.95
C VAL A 116 32.64 -16.66 19.67
N GLU A 117 33.17 -17.08 18.52
CA GLU A 117 32.47 -16.97 17.23
C GLU A 117 31.12 -17.68 17.26
N ARG A 118 31.08 -18.90 17.81
CA ARG A 118 29.83 -19.67 17.93
C ARG A 118 28.79 -18.99 18.82
N ASN A 119 29.23 -18.46 19.97
CA ASN A 119 28.33 -17.75 20.88
C ASN A 119 27.77 -16.48 20.25
N LEU A 120 28.61 -15.72 19.53
CA LEU A 120 28.18 -14.51 18.81
C LEU A 120 27.20 -14.85 17.70
N GLU A 121 27.41 -15.93 16.94
CA GLU A 121 26.48 -16.38 15.92
C GLU A 121 25.08 -16.65 16.51
N ILE A 122 25.01 -17.34 17.66
CA ILE A 122 23.75 -17.62 18.37
C ILE A 122 23.08 -16.32 18.81
N ILE A 123 23.83 -15.40 19.41
CA ILE A 123 23.32 -14.11 19.88
C ILE A 123 22.80 -13.26 18.72
N HIS A 124 23.53 -13.19 17.60
CA HIS A 124 23.11 -12.44 16.42
C HIS A 124 21.84 -13.01 15.80
N LYS A 125 21.71 -14.34 15.76
CA LYS A 125 20.50 -15.00 15.29
C LYS A 125 19.31 -14.65 16.20
N ALA A 126 19.49 -14.71 17.52
CA ALA A 126 18.47 -14.32 18.49
C ALA A 126 18.07 -12.84 18.32
N ASN A 127 19.03 -11.93 18.16
CA ASN A 127 18.77 -10.51 17.91
C ASN A 127 17.95 -10.28 16.62
N ALA A 128 18.25 -11.02 15.55
CA ALA A 128 17.49 -10.94 14.31
C ALA A 128 16.06 -11.48 14.46
N GLU A 129 15.88 -12.60 15.17
CA GLU A 129 14.56 -13.19 15.44
C GLU A 129 13.69 -12.29 16.32
N LEU A 130 14.27 -11.68 17.37
CA LEU A 130 13.59 -10.73 18.23
C LEU A 130 13.18 -9.45 17.49
N ALA A 131 14.04 -8.95 16.61
CA ALA A 131 13.70 -7.80 15.78
C ALA A 131 12.52 -8.10 14.84
N ARG A 132 12.51 -9.26 14.17
CA ARG A 132 11.37 -9.70 13.33
C ARG A 132 10.10 -9.97 14.14
N ALA A 133 10.24 -10.39 15.40
CA ALA A 133 9.10 -10.53 16.30
C ALA A 133 8.52 -9.16 16.67
N LEU A 134 9.38 -8.17 16.95
CA LEU A 134 8.96 -6.78 17.24
C LEU A 134 8.31 -6.09 16.04
N GLU A 135 8.74 -6.37 14.81
CA GLU A 135 8.06 -5.87 13.60
C GLU A 135 6.60 -6.33 13.53
N ARG A 136 6.30 -7.52 14.05
CA ARG A 136 4.94 -8.09 14.10
C ARG A 136 4.16 -7.67 15.35
N GLN A 137 4.86 -7.39 16.44
CA GLN A 137 4.28 -7.06 17.75
C GLN A 137 5.04 -5.87 18.37
N PRO A 138 4.91 -4.66 17.80
CA PRO A 138 5.71 -3.50 18.22
C PRO A 138 5.42 -3.06 19.66
N ASP A 139 4.21 -3.32 20.13
CA ASP A 139 3.76 -2.92 21.46
C ASP A 139 4.24 -3.86 22.58
N SER A 140 4.84 -5.00 22.25
CA SER A 140 5.26 -6.01 23.23
C SER A 140 6.42 -5.52 24.11
N PRO A 141 6.18 -5.21 25.41
CA PRO A 141 7.24 -4.77 26.31
C PRO A 141 8.26 -5.88 26.58
N VAL A 142 7.82 -7.14 26.54
CA VAL A 142 8.66 -8.31 26.78
C VAL A 142 9.69 -8.46 25.66
N LEU A 143 9.26 -8.35 24.38
CA LEU A 143 10.19 -8.46 23.26
C LEU A 143 11.21 -7.31 23.24
N ARG A 144 10.78 -6.08 23.58
CA ARG A 144 11.68 -4.92 23.72
C ARG A 144 12.74 -5.16 24.79
N GLN A 145 12.33 -5.70 25.94
CA GLN A 145 13.23 -5.98 27.04
C GLN A 145 14.21 -7.10 26.70
N LEU A 146 13.71 -8.17 26.08
CA LEU A 146 14.53 -9.31 25.69
C LEU A 146 15.57 -8.90 24.64
N LEU A 147 15.21 -8.08 23.65
CA LEU A 147 16.16 -7.55 22.67
C LEU A 147 17.27 -6.73 23.34
N ARG A 148 16.92 -5.85 24.29
CA ARG A 148 17.92 -5.08 25.06
C ARG A 148 18.86 -5.99 25.84
N GLN A 149 18.33 -7.00 26.51
CA GLN A 149 19.13 -7.97 27.26
C GLN A 149 20.09 -8.75 26.35
N THR A 150 19.60 -9.24 25.20
CA THR A 150 20.44 -9.98 24.25
C THR A 150 21.52 -9.09 23.63
N MET A 151 21.25 -7.81 23.38
CA MET A 151 22.27 -6.86 22.94
C MET A 151 23.31 -6.53 24.02
N THR A 152 22.90 -6.40 25.28
CA THR A 152 23.85 -6.27 26.39
C THR A 152 24.72 -7.52 26.51
N GLN A 153 24.14 -8.70 26.38
CA GLN A 153 24.89 -9.96 26.38
C GLN A 153 25.91 -10.04 25.23
N GLU A 154 25.57 -9.52 24.05
CA GLU A 154 26.49 -9.39 22.91
C GLU A 154 27.74 -8.58 23.31
N VAL A 155 27.53 -7.43 23.93
CA VAL A 155 28.61 -6.56 24.42
C VAL A 155 29.44 -7.25 25.51
N ASP A 156 28.82 -7.98 26.44
CA ASP A 156 29.53 -8.73 27.47
C ASP A 156 30.41 -9.84 26.88
N VAL A 157 30.01 -10.44 25.76
CA VAL A 157 30.85 -11.41 25.03
C VAL A 157 32.05 -10.69 24.39
N TYR A 158 31.84 -9.53 23.76
CA TYR A 158 32.93 -8.73 23.19
C TYR A 158 33.98 -8.34 24.25
N GLN A 159 33.53 -7.85 25.40
CA GLN A 159 34.43 -7.44 26.48
C GLN A 159 35.24 -8.61 27.04
N ARG A 160 34.61 -9.79 27.22
CA ARG A 160 35.30 -10.99 27.68
C ARG A 160 36.31 -11.52 26.66
N ALA A 161 35.96 -11.50 25.37
CA ALA A 161 36.87 -11.88 24.31
C ALA A 161 38.09 -10.94 24.24
N ALA A 162 37.87 -9.63 24.38
CA ALA A 162 38.95 -8.64 24.42
C ALA A 162 39.84 -8.81 25.66
N ALA A 163 39.27 -9.16 26.83
CA ALA A 163 40.02 -9.43 28.04
C ALA A 163 40.87 -10.70 27.92
N ALA A 164 40.33 -11.77 27.33
CA ALA A 164 41.03 -13.03 27.11
C ALA A 164 42.20 -12.91 26.10
N GLY A 165 42.09 -11.97 25.15
CA GLY A 165 43.15 -11.70 24.18
C GLY A 165 44.31 -10.86 24.71
N ARG A 166 44.17 -10.19 25.87
CA ARG A 166 45.30 -9.43 26.46
C ARG A 166 46.30 -10.37 27.15
N PRO A 167 47.61 -10.21 26.92
CA PRO A 167 48.61 -10.93 27.68
C PRO A 167 48.56 -10.52 29.17
N PRO A 168 48.86 -11.44 30.11
CA PRO A 168 49.01 -11.10 31.52
C PRO A 168 50.17 -10.10 31.68
N ILE A 169 49.93 -9.05 32.48
CA ILE A 169 50.91 -8.02 32.85
C ILE A 169 51.97 -8.58 33.80
#